data_AF-A0AAU8FGC9-F1
#
_entry.id   AF-A0AAU8FGC9-F1
#
_cell.length_a   1.000
_cell.length_b   1.000
_cell.length_c   1.000
_cell.angle_alpha   90.00
_cell.angle_beta   90.00
_cell.angle_gamma   90.00
#
_symmetry.space_group_name_H-M   'P 1'
#
loop_
_entity.id
_entity.type
_entity.pdbx_description
1 polymer ?
#
loop_
_entity_poly.entity_id
_entity_poly.type
_entity_poly.pdbx_seq_one_letter_code
_entity_poly.pdbx_strand_id
1 'polypeptide(L)' 'MKTIAFFNNKGGVGKTTLVYHFTYMLAELGYRCLAVDLDPQTNLTSMFLSDDRLQEIYDSDERRPTILEIIKPLNRG' A
#
# COMPACT_ATOMS: atom_id res chain seq x y z
N MET A 1 3.46 16.58 -8.42
CA MET A 1 2.97 15.41 -7.66
C MET A 1 2.81 15.81 -6.20
N LYS A 2 1.71 15.46 -5.53
CA LYS A 2 1.54 15.70 -4.09
C LYS A 2 1.60 14.38 -3.34
N THR A 3 2.28 14.35 -2.20
CA THR A 3 2.39 13.18 -1.33
C THR A 3 1.76 13.50 0.02
N ILE A 4 0.87 12.63 0.50
CA ILE A 4 0.17 12.78 1.77
C ILE A 4 0.43 11.52 2.58
N ALA A 5 0.87 11.68 3.83
CA ALA A 5 1.17 10.57 4.74
C ALA A 5 0.23 10.62 5.95
N PHE A 6 -0.39 9.49 6.26
CA PHE A 6 -1.24 9.33 7.44
C PHE A 6 -0.46 8.57 8.51
N PHE A 7 -0.09 9.26 9.58
CA PHE A 7 0.78 8.72 10.61
C PHE A 7 0.18 8.88 12.02
N ASN A 8 0.23 7.83 12.83
CA ASN A 8 -0.14 7.83 14.24
C ASN A 8 0.44 6.57 14.91
N ASN A 9 1.15 6.74 16.02
CA ASN A 9 1.79 5.66 16.78
C ASN A 9 0.80 4.68 17.43
N LYS A 10 -0.46 5.08 17.63
CA LYS A 10 -1.48 4.22 18.23
C LYS A 10 -2.16 3.37 17.17
N GLY A 11 -2.23 2.05 17.40
CA GLY A 11 -3.03 1.12 16.61
C GLY A 11 -4.54 1.33 16.81
N GLY A 12 -5.35 0.97 15.82
CA GLY A 12 -6.82 1.01 15.95
C GLY A 12 -7.47 2.41 15.92
N VAL A 13 -6.72 3.47 15.58
CA VAL A 13 -7.23 4.85 15.51
C VAL A 13 -7.86 5.23 14.16
N GLY A 14 -8.09 4.25 13.28
CA GLY A 14 -8.79 4.46 12.00
C GLY A 14 -7.93 4.99 10.84
N LYS A 15 -6.59 5.00 10.94
CA LYS A 15 -5.70 5.47 9.85
C LYS A 15 -5.97 4.79 8.51
N THR A 16 -5.96 3.46 8.50
CA THR A 16 -6.12 2.65 7.28
C THR A 16 -7.47 2.91 6.62
N THR A 17 -8.54 2.89 7.42
CA THR A 17 -9.90 3.20 6.97
C THR A 17 -10.00 4.61 6.38
N LEU A 18 -9.36 5.59 7.03
CA LEU A 18 -9.32 6.96 6.52
C LEU A 18 -8.56 7.06 5.20
N VAL A 19 -7.39 6.41 5.08
CA VAL A 19 -6.62 6.37 3.83
C VAL A 19 -7.45 5.77 2.70
N TYR A 20 -8.11 4.63 2.94
CA TYR A 20 -8.94 3.95 1.94
C TYR A 20 -10.04 4.88 1.38
N HIS A 21 -10.87 5.46 2.25
CA HIS A 21 -11.94 6.34 1.82
C HIS A 21 -11.43 7.66 1.22
N PHE A 22 -10.34 8.21 1.77
CA PHE A 22 -9.73 9.43 1.24
C PHE A 22 -9.22 9.22 -0.19
N THR A 23 -8.54 8.12 -0.46
CA THR A 23 -8.08 7.76 -1.82
C THR A 23 -9.26 7.56 -2.77
N TYR A 24 -10.32 6.86 -2.34
CA TYR A 24 -11.52 6.64 -3.15
C TYR A 24 -12.20 7.97 -3.52
N MET A 25 -12.41 8.85 -2.54
CA MET A 25 -12.98 10.18 -2.76
C MET A 25 -12.15 11.01 -3.74
N LEU A 26 -10.82 10.99 -3.63
CA LEU A 26 -9.95 11.68 -4.59
C LEU A 26 -10.10 11.11 -6.00
N ALA A 27 -10.21 9.79 -6.14
CA ALA A 27 -10.44 9.16 -7.44
C ALA A 27 -11.80 9.57 -8.04
N GLU A 28 -12.87 9.63 -7.24
CA GLU A 28 -14.20 10.10 -7.67
C GLU A 28 -14.19 11.57 -8.11
N LEU A 29 -13.32 12.39 -7.51
CA LEU A 29 -13.10 13.78 -7.91
C LEU A 29 -12.21 13.92 -9.17
N GLY A 30 -11.84 12.81 -9.81
CA GLY A 30 -11.06 12.79 -11.05
C GLY A 30 -9.54 12.87 -10.86
N TYR A 31 -9.04 12.74 -9.63
CA TYR A 31 -7.59 12.71 -9.39
C TYR A 31 -7.01 11.33 -9.69
N ARG A 32 -5.84 11.31 -10.31
CA ARG A 32 -5.01 10.10 -10.39
C ARG A 32 -4.35 9.84 -9.04
N CYS A 33 -4.73 8.75 -8.39
CA CYS A 33 -4.25 8.39 -7.06
C CYS A 33 -3.36 7.13 -7.08
N LEU A 34 -2.40 7.10 -6.16
CA LEU A 34 -1.62 5.92 -5.81
C LEU A 34 -1.67 5.78 -4.28
N ALA A 35 -2.25 4.69 -3.79
CA ALA A 35 -2.16 4.31 -2.38
C ALA A 35 -0.95 3.41 -2.18
N VAL A 36 -0.19 3.66 -1.12
CA VAL A 36 0.99 2.86 -0.75
C VAL A 36 0.77 2.36 0.67
N ASP A 37 0.73 1.04 0.85
CA ASP A 37 0.71 0.41 2.16
C ASP A 37 2.14 0.15 2.63
N LEU A 38 2.50 0.72 3.78
CA LEU A 38 3.80 0.55 4.42
C LEU A 38 3.65 -0.09 5.82
N ASP A 39 2.46 -0.57 6.16
CA ASP A 39 2.22 -1.32 7.39
C ASP A 39 2.46 -2.82 7.13
N PRO A 40 3.35 -3.50 7.90
CA PRO A 40 3.55 -4.94 7.78
C PRO A 40 2.28 -5.79 7.94
N GLN A 41 1.22 -5.25 8.54
CA GLN A 41 -0.08 -5.92 8.66
C GLN A 41 -0.88 -5.92 7.36
N THR A 42 -0.49 -5.14 6.35
CA THR A 42 -1.09 -5.12 5.00
C THR A 42 -2.60 -4.81 4.95
N ASN A 43 -3.14 -4.19 6.00
CA ASN A 43 -4.57 -3.95 6.13
C ASN A 43 -5.10 -3.04 5.01
N LEU A 44 -4.31 -2.09 4.50
CA LEU A 44 -4.77 -1.22 3.42
C LEU A 44 -4.85 -2.02 2.12
N THR A 45 -3.82 -2.82 1.84
CA THR A 45 -3.79 -3.71 0.67
C THR A 45 -5.01 -4.63 0.63
N SER A 46 -5.36 -5.26 1.75
CA SER A 46 -6.53 -6.16 1.82
C SER A 46 -7.87 -5.45 1.64
N MET A 47 -7.95 -4.14 1.93
CA MET A 47 -9.16 -3.35 1.64
C MET A 47 -9.31 -3.00 0.16
N PHE A 48 -8.20 -2.89 -0.58
CA PHE A 48 -8.21 -2.50 -2.00
C PHE A 48 -8.33 -3.67 -2.99
N LEU A 49 -8.01 -4.89 -2.57
CA LEU A 49 -7.94 -6.06 -3.44
C LEU A 49 -8.95 -7.12 -2.99
N SER A 50 -9.48 -7.89 -3.93
CA SER A 50 -10.28 -9.07 -3.61
C SER A 50 -9.40 -10.20 -3.07
N ASP A 51 -10.01 -11.11 -2.31
CA ASP A 51 -9.32 -12.28 -1.76
C ASP A 51 -8.63 -13.11 -2.84
N ASP A 52 -9.29 -13.33 -3.99
CA ASP A 52 -8.68 -14.04 -5.13
C ASP A 52 -7.41 -13.35 -5.63
N ARG A 53 -7.42 -12.02 -5.73
CA ARG A 53 -6.26 -11.24 -6.17
C ARG A 53 -5.15 -11.25 -5.12
N LEU A 54 -5.49 -11.26 -3.84
CA LEU A 54 -4.51 -11.42 -2.76
C LEU A 54 -3.88 -12.81 -2.82
N GLN A 55 -4.68 -13.85 -3.02
CA GLN A 55 -4.21 -15.24 -3.12
C GLN A 55 -3.25 -15.40 -4.30
N GLU A 56 -3.62 -14.93 -5.49
CA GLU A 56 -2.71 -14.87 -6.65
C GLU A 56 -1.42 -14.11 -6.35
N ILE A 57 -1.50 -13.07 -5.51
CA ILE A 57 -0.35 -12.28 -5.12
C ILE A 57 0.61 -13.05 -4.21
N TYR A 58 0.07 -13.79 -3.25
CA TYR A 58 0.84 -14.53 -2.26
C TYR A 58 1.34 -15.89 -2.78
N ASP A 59 0.59 -16.55 -3.66
CA ASP A 59 0.94 -17.86 -4.22
C ASP A 59 1.90 -17.76 -5.40
N SER A 60 2.14 -16.56 -5.95
CA SER A 60 3.08 -16.41 -7.05
C SER A 60 4.51 -16.68 -6.59
N ASP A 61 5.13 -17.75 -7.11
CA ASP A 61 6.57 -18.03 -6.99
C ASP A 61 7.43 -17.05 -7.79
N GLU A 62 6.82 -16.19 -8.61
CA GLU A 62 7.52 -15.11 -9.29
C GLU A 62 8.10 -14.14 -8.26
N ARG A 63 9.42 -13.99 -8.32
CA ARG A 63 10.18 -13.04 -7.50
C ARG A 63 9.68 -11.63 -7.79
N ARG A 64 8.79 -11.12 -6.92
CA ARG A 64 8.24 -9.78 -7.07
C ARG A 64 9.34 -8.76 -6.79
N PRO A 65 9.51 -7.75 -7.66
CA PRO A 65 10.42 -6.65 -7.37
C PRO A 65 9.89 -5.90 -6.15
N THR A 66 10.48 -6.19 -4.99
CA THR A 66 10.22 -5.44 -3.77
C THR A 66 11.05 -4.17 -3.79
N ILE A 67 10.66 -3.15 -3.00
CA ILE A 67 11.51 -1.97 -2.77
C ILE A 67 12.91 -2.41 -2.29
N LEU A 68 12.99 -3.50 -1.52
CA LEU A 68 14.26 -4.07 -1.07
C LEU A 68 15.16 -4.51 -2.24
N GLU A 69 14.60 -5.05 -3.33
CA GLU A 69 15.40 -5.45 -4.50
C GLU A 69 16.00 -4.26 -5.25
N ILE A 70 15.31 -3.11 -5.25
CA ILE A 70 15.80 -1.87 -5.85
C ILE A 70 16.93 -1.24 -5.02
N ILE A 71 16.88 -1.36 -3.69
CA ILE A 71 17.92 -0.79 -2.80
C ILE A 71 19.13 -1.72 -2.59
N LYS A 72 19.00 -3.03 -2.84
CA LYS A 72 20.11 -4.01 -2.71
C LYS A 72 21.40 -3.60 -3.44
N PRO A 73 21.36 -3.08 -4.69
CA PRO A 73 22.55 -2.61 -5.40
C PRO A 73 23.23 -1.41 -4.72
N LEU A 74 22.46 -0.55 -4.03
CA LEU A 74 22.99 0.62 -3.31
C LEU A 74 23.67 0.26 -1.97
N ASN A 75 23.38 -0.93 -1.44
CA ASN A 75 23.97 -1.46 -0.21
C ASN A 75 25.26 -2.27 -0.46
N ARG A 76 25.69 -2.44 -1.71
CA ARG A 76 27.03 -2.94 -2.02
C ARG A 76 27.92 -1.70 -2.17
N GLY A 77 28.75 -1.46 -1.17
CA GLY A 77 29.82 -0.46 -1.27
C GLY A 77 30.70 -0.69 -2.48
#